data_AF-W6QDL6-F1
#
_entry.id   AF-W6QDL6-F1
#
_cell.length_a   1.000
_cell.length_b   1.000
_cell.length_c   1.000
_cell.angle_alpha   90.00
_cell.angle_beta   90.00
_cell.angle_gamma   90.00
#
_symmetry.space_group_name_H-M   'P 1'
#
loop_
_entity.id
_entity.type
_entity.pdbx_description
1 polymer ?
#
loop_
_entity_poly.entity_id
_entity_poly.type
_entity_poly.pdbx_seq_one_letter_code
_entity_poly.pdbx_strand_id
1 'polypeptide(L)'
;MAQECDPEEIRTLGVLTKPDLVDKGAENKVIDLVEGKSHSLPLGWIVVRNAAQQQLLDQSSDRDLVEARFFRENHPWSNLPKDKVGIHALKIRLQEVQTTQIRREFPKMRTDVGRKPKAMRHDLSAFGNERSTPE
;
A
#
# COMPACT_ATOMS: atom_id res chain seq x y z
N MET A 1 5.68 11.20 8.60
CA MET A 1 6.32 10.08 7.87
C MET A 1 5.84 9.89 6.43
N ALA A 2 4.57 9.50 6.16
CA ALA A 2 4.14 9.28 4.78
C ALA A 2 4.23 10.57 3.94
N GLN A 3 3.63 11.67 4.43
CA GLN A 3 3.69 12.99 3.78
C GLN A 3 5.10 13.58 3.69
N GLU A 4 6.00 13.26 4.63
CA GLU A 4 7.40 13.73 4.59
C GLU A 4 8.16 13.10 3.42
N CYS A 5 7.88 11.82 3.14
CA CYS A 5 8.53 11.09 2.06
C CYS A 5 7.79 11.23 0.72
N ASP A 6 6.47 11.46 0.75
CA ASP A 6 5.59 11.58 -0.41
C ASP A 6 4.70 12.85 -0.30
N PRO A 7 5.27 14.05 -0.45
CA PRO A 7 4.52 15.31 -0.28
C PRO A 7 3.39 15.51 -1.29
N GLU A 8 3.51 14.89 -2.46
CA GLU A 8 2.48 14.91 -3.52
C GLU A 8 1.44 13.79 -3.36
N GLU A 9 1.62 12.90 -2.37
CA GLU A 9 0.72 11.79 -2.02
C GLU A 9 0.44 10.80 -3.17
N ILE A 10 1.22 10.85 -4.25
CA ILE A 10 1.01 10.08 -5.48
C ILE A 10 1.29 8.58 -5.33
N ARG A 11 1.97 8.17 -4.26
CA ARG A 11 2.36 6.77 -3.99
C ARG A 11 1.90 6.30 -2.62
N THR A 12 0.90 6.97 -2.05
CA THR A 12 0.33 6.65 -0.74
C THR A 12 -1.07 6.07 -0.89
N LEU A 13 -1.29 4.86 -0.36
CA LEU A 13 -2.59 4.20 -0.25
C LEU A 13 -3.02 4.21 1.22
N GLY A 14 -4.23 4.70 1.47
CA GLY A 14 -4.78 4.72 2.82
C GLY A 14 -5.47 3.41 3.16
N VAL A 15 -5.14 2.81 4.32
CA VAL A 15 -5.81 1.61 4.83
C VAL A 15 -6.29 1.87 6.25
N LEU A 16 -7.61 1.79 6.44
CA LEU A 16 -8.25 1.93 7.75
C LEU A 16 -8.58 0.56 8.29
N THR A 17 -8.28 0.34 9.57
CA THR A 17 -8.50 -0.96 10.23
C THR A 17 -9.38 -0.80 11.45
N LYS A 18 -9.99 -1.92 11.87
CA LYS A 18 -10.88 -1.99 13.04
C LYS A 18 -12.09 -1.05 12.97
N PRO A 19 -12.87 -1.06 11.87
CA PRO A 19 -14.09 -0.25 11.76
C PRO A 19 -15.14 -0.59 12.83
N ASP A 20 -15.04 -1.78 13.42
CA ASP A 20 -15.89 -2.27 14.51
C ASP A 20 -15.66 -1.57 15.86
N LEU A 21 -14.55 -0.86 16.03
CA LEU A 21 -14.24 -0.10 17.25
C LEU A 21 -14.57 1.39 17.13
N VAL A 22 -15.10 1.82 15.98
CA VAL A 22 -15.46 3.23 15.79
C VAL A 22 -16.71 3.55 16.60
N ASP A 23 -16.66 4.61 17.38
CA ASP A 23 -17.80 5.06 18.20
C ASP A 23 -19.01 5.40 17.32
N LYS A 24 -20.20 5.07 17.84
CA LYS A 24 -21.47 5.40 17.19
C LYS A 24 -21.62 6.91 17.03
N GLY A 25 -21.85 7.36 15.81
CA GLY A 25 -21.89 8.76 15.39
C GLY A 25 -20.59 9.27 14.76
N ALA A 26 -19.45 8.60 14.98
CA ALA A 26 -18.17 8.98 14.38
C ALA A 26 -17.90 8.24 13.05
N GLU A 27 -18.65 7.19 12.71
CA GLU A 27 -18.45 6.39 11.50
C GLU A 27 -18.58 7.22 10.22
N ASN A 28 -19.44 8.25 10.22
CA ASN A 28 -19.61 9.14 9.08
C ASN A 28 -18.31 9.85 8.67
N LYS A 29 -17.48 10.23 9.65
CA LYS A 29 -16.17 10.84 9.35
C LYS A 29 -15.24 9.86 8.65
N VAL A 30 -15.31 8.58 9.02
CA VAL A 30 -14.52 7.52 8.38
C VAL A 30 -15.02 7.27 6.97
N ILE A 31 -16.35 7.26 6.75
CA ILE A 31 -16.94 7.13 5.43
C ILE A 31 -16.53 8.29 4.52
N ASP A 32 -16.63 9.52 5.01
CA ASP A 32 -16.24 10.69 4.23
C ASP A 32 -14.76 10.66 3.84
N LEU A 33 -13.89 10.12 4.70
CA LEU A 33 -12.49 9.88 4.38
C LEU A 33 -12.34 8.83 3.26
N VAL A 34 -13.03 7.70 3.36
CA VAL A 34 -12.97 6.59 2.40
C VAL A 34 -13.53 6.98 1.03
N GLU A 35 -14.55 7.83 1.02
CA GLU A 35 -15.12 8.40 -0.20
C GLU A 35 -14.26 9.52 -0.80
N GLY A 36 -13.21 9.97 -0.09
CA GLY A 36 -12.30 11.01 -0.55
C GLY A 36 -12.83 12.44 -0.37
N LYS A 37 -13.88 12.63 0.44
CA LYS A 37 -14.47 13.95 0.73
C LYS A 37 -13.64 14.77 1.70
N SER A 38 -13.06 14.13 2.72
CA SER A 38 -12.26 14.83 3.74
C SER A 38 -10.78 14.95 3.35
N HIS A 39 -10.17 13.87 2.87
CA HIS A 39 -8.78 13.85 2.43
C HIS A 39 -8.63 12.80 1.34
N SER A 40 -8.29 13.26 0.14
CA SER A 40 -8.26 12.42 -1.06
C SER A 40 -6.84 11.99 -1.38
N LEU A 41 -6.62 10.68 -1.42
CA LEU A 41 -5.36 10.09 -1.90
C LEU A 41 -5.55 9.63 -3.35
N PRO A 42 -4.59 9.90 -4.26
CA PRO A 42 -4.62 9.39 -5.63
C PRO A 42 -4.79 7.86 -5.73
N LEU A 43 -4.18 7.10 -4.81
CA LEU A 43 -4.35 5.64 -4.76
C LEU A 43 -5.62 5.21 -4.02
N GLY A 44 -6.29 6.13 -3.32
CA GLY A 44 -7.55 5.91 -2.62
C GLY A 44 -7.40 5.43 -1.18
N TRP A 45 -8.54 5.05 -0.61
CA TRP A 45 -8.69 4.54 0.74
C TRP A 45 -9.43 3.20 0.71
N ILE A 46 -9.00 2.25 1.55
CA ILE A 46 -9.66 0.97 1.75
C ILE A 46 -9.87 0.71 3.24
N VAL A 47 -11.03 0.19 3.61
CA VAL A 47 -11.35 -0.21 4.99
C VAL A 47 -11.30 -1.72 5.09
N VAL A 48 -10.60 -2.25 6.10
CA VAL A 48 -10.55 -3.68 6.38
C VAL A 48 -10.91 -3.96 7.84
N ARG A 49 -11.54 -5.10 8.08
CA ARG A 49 -11.81 -5.57 9.44
C ARG A 49 -10.95 -6.79 9.72
N ASN A 50 -10.14 -6.66 10.77
CA ASN A 50 -9.29 -7.73 11.24
C ASN A 50 -10.00 -8.56 12.32
N ALA A 51 -9.45 -9.73 12.62
CA ALA A 51 -9.93 -10.56 13.72
C ALA A 51 -9.84 -9.80 15.05
N ALA A 52 -10.93 -9.81 15.82
CA ALA A 52 -10.91 -9.29 17.17
C ALA A 52 -10.06 -10.21 18.07
N GLN A 53 -9.59 -9.67 19.21
CA GLN A 53 -8.77 -10.43 20.18
C GLN A 53 -9.42 -11.78 20.57
N GLN A 54 -10.75 -11.79 20.73
CA GLN A 54 -11.52 -13.00 21.07
C GLN A 54 -11.55 -14.01 19.92
N GLN A 55 -11.60 -13.55 18.66
CA GLN A 55 -11.61 -14.41 17.48
C GLN A 55 -10.22 -15.00 17.19
N LEU A 56 -9.14 -14.35 17.63
CA LEU A 56 -7.80 -14.92 17.53
C LEU A 56 -7.62 -16.17 18.41
N LEU A 57 -8.43 -16.30 19.46
CA LEU A 57 -8.43 -17.48 20.34
C LEU A 57 -9.29 -18.62 19.77
N ASP A 58 -10.22 -18.30 18.86
CA ASP A 58 -11.10 -19.26 18.22
C ASP A 58 -10.59 -19.63 16.83
N GLN A 59 -9.92 -20.78 16.74
CA GLN A 59 -9.37 -21.31 15.49
C GLN A 59 -10.44 -21.71 14.45
N SER A 60 -11.72 -21.74 14.83
CA SER A 60 -12.82 -22.07 13.92
C SER A 60 -13.38 -20.87 13.15
N SER A 61 -13.01 -19.63 13.55
CA SER A 61 -13.54 -18.41 12.95
C SER A 61 -12.83 -18.06 11.65
N ASP A 62 -13.53 -18.17 10.52
CA ASP A 62 -13.03 -17.65 9.24
C ASP A 62 -13.15 -16.11 9.22
N ARG A 63 -12.00 -15.45 9.34
CA ARG A 63 -11.89 -13.98 9.29
C ARG A 63 -12.54 -13.40 8.05
N ASP A 64 -12.34 -13.98 6.86
CA ASP A 64 -12.79 -13.40 5.60
C ASP A 64 -14.31 -13.45 5.50
N LEU A 65 -14.93 -14.54 5.98
CA LEU A 65 -16.39 -14.65 6.07
C LEU A 65 -16.98 -13.65 7.06
N VAL A 66 -16.31 -13.47 8.21
CA VAL A 66 -16.78 -12.55 9.27
C VAL A 66 -16.61 -11.09 8.85
N GLU A 67 -15.53 -10.77 8.12
CA GLU A 67 -15.34 -9.46 7.49
C GLU A 67 -16.39 -9.19 6.41
N ALA A 68 -16.61 -10.13 5.49
CA ALA A 68 -17.60 -9.99 4.44
C ALA A 68 -19.02 -9.81 5.00
N ARG A 69 -19.36 -10.54 6.08
CA ARG A 69 -20.61 -10.35 6.80
C ARG A 69 -20.71 -8.96 7.41
N PHE A 70 -19.63 -8.48 8.04
CA PHE A 70 -19.59 -7.18 8.68
C PHE A 70 -19.93 -6.05 7.69
N PHE A 71 -19.23 -6.01 6.56
CA PHE A 71 -19.45 -5.01 5.51
C PHE A 71 -20.74 -5.21 4.71
N ARG A 72 -21.47 -6.31 4.92
CA ARG A 72 -22.79 -6.50 4.30
C ARG A 72 -23.93 -6.06 5.21
N GLU A 73 -23.79 -6.29 6.51
CA GLU A 73 -24.91 -6.21 7.46
C GLU A 73 -24.84 -4.99 8.39
N ASN A 74 -23.67 -4.38 8.59
CA ASN A 74 -23.52 -3.28 9.55
C ASN A 74 -23.57 -1.92 8.86
N HIS A 75 -24.64 -1.16 9.13
CA HIS A 75 -24.71 0.25 8.78
C HIS A 75 -23.77 1.06 9.70
N PRO A 76 -23.05 2.09 9.19
CA PRO A 76 -23.09 2.62 7.83
C PRO A 76 -22.08 1.97 6.85
N TRP A 77 -21.26 1.03 7.32
CA TRP A 77 -20.22 0.36 6.53
C TRP A 77 -20.76 -0.40 5.31
N SER A 78 -21.99 -0.90 5.39
CA SER A 78 -22.69 -1.57 4.28
C SER A 78 -22.97 -0.69 3.07
N ASN A 79 -22.94 0.63 3.23
CA ASN A 79 -23.19 1.57 2.14
C ASN A 79 -21.91 1.87 1.33
N LEU A 80 -20.74 1.46 1.83
CA LEU A 80 -19.49 1.70 1.12
C LEU A 80 -19.37 0.84 -0.14
N PRO A 81 -18.72 1.36 -1.20
CA PRO A 81 -18.43 0.58 -2.40
C PRO A 81 -17.61 -0.68 -2.11
N LYS A 82 -17.94 -1.79 -2.79
CA LYS A 82 -17.28 -3.09 -2.57
C LYS A 82 -15.79 -3.11 -2.91
N ASP A 83 -15.35 -2.20 -3.78
CA ASP A 83 -13.94 -1.99 -4.15
C ASP A 83 -13.15 -1.17 -3.11
N LYS A 84 -13.84 -0.65 -2.08
CA LYS A 84 -13.23 0.10 -0.97
C LYS A 84 -13.28 -0.61 0.37
N VAL A 85 -13.88 -1.81 0.43
CA VAL A 85 -14.03 -2.55 1.68
C VAL A 85 -13.57 -3.99 1.57
N GLY A 86 -12.95 -4.47 2.65
CA GLY A 86 -12.54 -5.84 2.82
C GLY A 86 -11.16 -6.18 2.25
N ILE A 87 -10.63 -7.30 2.73
CA ILE A 87 -9.29 -7.79 2.38
C ILE A 87 -9.18 -8.13 0.90
N HIS A 88 -10.26 -8.58 0.27
CA HIS A 88 -10.28 -8.90 -1.15
C HIS A 88 -10.05 -7.66 -2.02
N ALA A 89 -10.77 -6.57 -1.72
CA ALA A 89 -10.57 -5.28 -2.39
C ALA A 89 -9.15 -4.75 -2.18
N LEU A 90 -8.62 -4.86 -0.94
CA LEU A 90 -7.25 -4.47 -0.63
C LEU A 90 -6.22 -5.24 -1.45
N LYS A 91 -6.37 -6.58 -1.58
CA LYS A 91 -5.46 -7.42 -2.36
C LYS A 91 -5.42 -6.99 -3.83
N ILE A 92 -6.60 -6.81 -4.45
CA ILE A 92 -6.70 -6.36 -5.84
C ILE A 92 -6.01 -5.01 -6.01
N ARG A 93 -6.32 -4.05 -5.13
CA ARG A 93 -5.76 -2.71 -5.22
C ARG A 93 -4.24 -2.70 -5.08
N LEU A 94 -3.70 -3.44 -4.11
CA LEU A 94 -2.26 -3.55 -3.91
C LEU A 94 -1.58 -4.18 -5.13
N GLN A 95 -2.19 -5.20 -5.73
CA GLN A 95 -1.67 -5.85 -6.94
C GLN A 95 -1.63 -4.87 -8.13
N GLU A 96 -2.67 -4.07 -8.33
CA GLU A 96 -2.72 -3.03 -9.37
C GLU A 96 -1.63 -1.96 -9.14
N VAL A 97 -1.53 -1.45 -7.92
CA VAL A 97 -0.54 -0.43 -7.53
C VAL A 97 0.87 -0.96 -7.75
N GLN A 98 1.16 -2.17 -7.27
CA GLN A 98 2.46 -2.80 -7.41
C GLN A 98 2.81 -3.03 -8.89
N THR A 99 1.87 -3.58 -9.66
CA THR A 99 2.09 -3.84 -11.10
C THR A 99 2.36 -2.55 -11.86
N THR A 100 1.61 -1.50 -11.56
CA THR A 100 1.80 -0.18 -12.17
C THR A 100 3.17 0.40 -11.83
N GLN A 101 3.58 0.31 -10.56
CA GLN A 101 4.89 0.78 -10.12
C GLN A 101 6.04 0.00 -10.78
N ILE A 102 5.93 -1.32 -10.87
CA ILE A 102 6.92 -2.16 -11.56
C ILE A 102 7.05 -1.73 -13.02
N ARG A 103 5.94 -1.58 -13.74
CA ARG A 103 5.95 -1.16 -15.16
C ARG A 103 6.60 0.21 -15.35
N ARG A 104 6.37 1.14 -14.42
CA ARG A 104 6.95 2.49 -14.46
C ARG A 104 8.46 2.50 -14.20
N GLU A 105 8.93 1.70 -13.24
CA GLU A 105 10.32 1.74 -12.78
C GLU A 105 11.26 0.79 -13.52
N PHE A 106 10.74 -0.31 -14.09
CA PHE A 106 11.55 -1.32 -14.77
C PHE A 106 12.42 -0.78 -15.91
N PRO A 107 11.93 0.11 -16.80
CA PRO A 107 12.77 0.69 -17.86
C PRO A 107 13.94 1.53 -17.30
N LYS A 108 13.71 2.27 -16.22
CA LYS A 108 14.75 3.08 -15.56
C LYS A 108 15.80 2.18 -14.92
N MET A 109 15.36 1.14 -14.21
CA MET A 109 16.27 0.14 -13.64
C MET A 109 17.14 -0.52 -14.70
N ARG A 110 16.58 -0.88 -15.85
CA ARG A 110 17.35 -1.46 -16.96
C ARG A 110 18.43 -0.49 -17.46
N THR A 111 18.09 0.79 -17.60
CA THR A 111 19.06 1.83 -17.99
C THR A 111 20.15 2.00 -16.94
N ASP A 112 19.80 2.01 -15.66
CA ASP A 112 20.76 2.16 -14.56
C ASP A 112 21.72 0.98 -14.46
N VAL A 113 21.22 -0.25 -14.63
CA VAL A 113 22.05 -1.46 -14.67
C VAL A 113 23.05 -1.41 -15.82
N GLY A 114 22.69 -0.84 -16.98
CA GLY A 114 23.61 -0.64 -18.09
C GLY A 114 24.59 0.52 -17.89
N ARG A 115 24.16 1.58 -17.18
CA ARG A 115 24.95 2.80 -16.96
C ARG A 115 26.00 2.64 -15.86
N LYS A 116 25.65 2.05 -14.72
CA LYS A 116 26.53 1.95 -13.55
C LYS A 116 27.86 1.23 -13.85
N PRO A 117 27.90 0.09 -14.55
CA PRO A 117 29.16 -0.57 -14.90
C PRO A 117 30.02 0.25 -15.86
N LYS A 118 29.39 0.98 -16.80
CA LYS A 118 30.12 1.86 -17.72
C LYS A 118 30.76 3.03 -16.97
N ALA A 119 30.02 3.66 -16.05
CA ALA A 119 30.54 4.70 -15.19
C ALA A 119 31.70 4.18 -14.33
N MET A 120 31.53 3.05 -13.65
CA MET A 120 32.61 2.45 -12.86
C MET A 120 33.85 2.09 -13.69
N ARG A 121 33.68 1.57 -14.91
CA ARG A 121 34.81 1.27 -15.81
C ARG A 121 35.53 2.53 -16.27
N HIS A 122 34.79 3.60 -16.57
CA HIS A 122 35.36 4.90 -16.88
C HIS A 122 36.16 5.43 -15.69
N ASP A 123 35.59 5.42 -14.49
CA ASP A 123 36.27 5.89 -13.29
C ASP A 123 37.52 5.04 -12.99
N LEU A 124 37.43 3.72 -13.14
CA LEU A 124 38.58 2.81 -12.97
C LEU A 124 39.69 3.08 -13.99
N SER A 125 39.34 3.40 -15.25
CA SER A 125 40.34 3.79 -16.26
C SER A 125 41.02 5.13 -15.95
N ALA A 126 40.32 6.05 -15.27
CA ALA A 126 40.88 7.33 -14.86
C ALA A 126 41.94 7.19 -13.75
N PHE A 127 41.91 6.10 -12.96
CA PHE A 127 42.95 5.79 -11.97
C PHE A 127 44.25 5.25 -12.59
N GLY A 128 44.27 4.98 -13.91
CA GLY A 128 45.43 4.45 -14.61
C GLY A 128 45.57 2.93 -14.51
N ASN A 129 46.72 2.42 -14.94
CA ASN A 129 46.97 0.98 -14.98
C ASN A 129 47.26 0.41 -13.58
N GLU A 130 46.90 -0.86 -13.40
CA GLU A 130 47.30 -1.64 -12.23
C GLU A 130 48.82 -1.57 -12.01
N ARG A 131 49.25 -1.31 -10.77
CA ARG A 131 50.66 -1.37 -10.40
C ARG A 131 51.12 -2.82 -10.53
N SER A 132 52.09 -3.06 -11.40
CA SER A 132 52.61 -4.42 -11.65
C SER A 132 53.56 -4.92 -10.56
N THR A 133 53.90 -4.11 -9.57
CA THR A 133 54.78 -4.47 -8.44
C THR A 133 54.18 -4.06 -7.11
N PRO A 134 54.35 -4.88 -6.05
CA PRO A 134 53.94 -4.55 -4.70
C PRO A 134 55.02 -3.70 -4.01
N GLU A 135 55.29 -2.49 -4.50
CA GLU A 135 56.06 -1.44 -3.80
C GLU A 135 55.50 -0.05 -4.15
#